data_AF-A0A4Q3IT76-F1
#
_entry.id   AF-A0A4Q3IT76-F1
#
_cell.length_a   1.000
_cell.length_b   1.000
_cell.length_c   1.000
_cell.angle_alpha   90.00
_cell.angle_beta   90.00
_cell.angle_gamma   90.00
#
_symmetry.space_group_name_H-M   'P 1'
#
loop_
_entity.id
_entity.type
_entity.pdbx_description
1 polymer ?
#
loop_
_entity_poly.entity_id
_entity_poly.type
_entity_poly.pdbx_seq_one_letter_code
_entity_poly.pdbx_strand_id
1 'polypeptide(L)'
;MKLSAAADLPWNPMQIALARSLVDLRTVLLASDPALSRLRMGARVTLTLMAVGLALIGLHRLIPLPIAAYSVMVITAMQGTLVVRDATSRARAVTRLYSGLTGFAAVAVATLFSPWSIVSDAVFVLFVFGAVYARKYGARGNAIGMFAFMCYFAGAYLHPSIADLASIALTIMLSGIIAHGIRNYVLPERREQDFRHTIVAIGQRLATQSALLKAGAARGWTAASRREVLRQQERIGDAILTAEGFLPPIPSDAHREAAVRELTIALFDLHLASETA
;
A
#
# COMPACT_ATOMS: atom_id res chain seq x y z
N MET A 1 39.16 12.54 36.82
CA MET A 1 38.74 13.58 35.85
C MET A 1 37.42 13.12 35.22
N LYS A 2 36.33 13.71 35.73
CA LYS A 2 34.88 13.62 35.43
C LYS A 2 34.37 12.61 34.37
N LEU A 3 33.83 11.48 34.85
CA LEU A 3 32.83 10.63 34.16
C LEU A 3 31.85 10.10 35.22
N SER A 4 30.95 10.95 35.73
CA SER A 4 29.77 10.54 36.53
C SER A 4 28.85 11.74 36.77
N ALA A 5 28.13 12.20 35.74
CA ALA A 5 27.16 13.29 35.88
C ALA A 5 26.11 13.32 34.77
N ALA A 6 25.52 12.18 34.41
CA ALA A 6 24.41 12.14 33.43
C ALA A 6 23.36 11.05 33.70
N ALA A 7 23.27 10.52 34.94
CA ALA A 7 22.35 9.41 35.26
C ALA A 7 21.01 9.85 35.86
N ASP A 8 20.87 11.08 36.35
CA ASP A 8 19.67 11.50 37.08
C ASP A 8 18.97 12.68 36.40
N LEU A 9 18.43 12.47 35.19
CA LEU A 9 17.39 13.36 34.68
C LEU A 9 16.04 12.93 35.29
N PRO A 10 15.33 13.79 36.04
CA PRO A 10 14.03 13.47 36.60
C PRO A 10 13.01 13.45 35.48
N TRP A 11 12.79 12.28 34.88
CA TRP A 11 11.70 12.09 33.94
C TRP A 11 10.38 12.45 34.62
N ASN A 12 9.67 13.44 34.07
CA ASN A 12 8.36 13.82 34.57
C ASN A 12 7.40 12.61 34.35
N PRO A 13 6.50 12.26 35.28
CA PRO A 13 5.54 11.15 35.12
C PRO A 13 4.81 11.14 33.76
N MET A 14 4.57 12.30 33.16
CA MET A 14 3.98 12.42 31.82
C MET A 14 4.90 11.89 30.69
N GLN A 15 6.22 12.10 30.80
CA GLN A 15 7.20 11.56 29.84
C GLN A 15 7.33 10.04 29.97
N ILE A 16 7.24 9.51 31.20
CA ILE A 16 7.25 8.06 31.46
C ILE A 16 5.98 7.40 30.90
N ALA A 17 4.83 8.04 31.09
CA ALA A 17 3.55 7.56 30.53
C ALA A 17 3.56 7.58 28.99
N LEU A 18 4.11 8.63 28.36
CA LEU A 18 4.30 8.71 26.91
C LEU A 18 5.30 7.68 26.40
N ALA A 19 6.41 7.47 27.10
CA ALA A 19 7.39 6.45 26.72
C ALA A 19 6.79 5.04 26.79
N ARG A 20 6.01 4.73 27.84
CA ARG A 20 5.31 3.45 27.95
C ARG A 20 4.25 3.28 26.86
N SER A 21 3.43 4.29 26.59
CA SER A 21 2.40 4.20 25.55
C SER A 21 3.01 4.04 24.15
N LEU A 22 4.15 4.66 23.86
CA LEU A 22 4.89 4.47 22.62
C LEU A 22 5.49 3.07 22.51
N VAL A 23 5.97 2.49 23.61
CA VAL A 23 6.46 1.11 23.64
C VAL A 23 5.31 0.12 23.44
N ASP A 24 4.17 0.32 24.09
CA ASP A 24 2.98 -0.52 23.94
C ASP A 24 2.42 -0.44 22.52
N LEU A 25 2.28 0.77 21.97
CA LEU A 25 1.89 0.97 20.57
C LEU A 25 2.87 0.30 19.61
N ARG A 26 4.18 0.46 19.81
CA ARG A 26 5.20 -0.19 18.99
C ARG A 26 5.08 -1.71 19.08
N THR A 27 4.81 -2.25 20.26
CA THR A 27 4.67 -3.70 20.48
C THR A 27 3.42 -4.25 19.81
N VAL A 28 2.28 -3.54 19.91
CA VAL A 28 1.03 -3.89 19.20
C VAL A 28 1.21 -3.77 17.69
N LEU A 29 1.86 -2.71 17.20
CA LEU A 29 2.12 -2.51 15.77
C LEU A 29 3.07 -3.56 15.20
N LEU A 30 4.15 -3.92 15.91
CA LEU A 30 5.06 -4.99 15.50
C LEU A 30 4.44 -6.39 15.61
N ALA A 31 3.49 -6.57 16.54
CA ALA A 31 2.72 -7.80 16.62
C ALA A 31 1.81 -7.98 15.40
N SER A 32 1.11 -6.91 14.98
CA SER A 32 0.16 -6.94 13.85
C SER A 32 0.80 -6.76 12.46
N ASP A 33 1.92 -6.03 12.34
CA ASP A 33 2.63 -5.77 11.09
C ASP A 33 4.15 -5.88 11.32
N PRO A 34 4.71 -7.10 11.20
CA PRO A 34 6.10 -7.39 11.53
C PRO A 34 7.11 -6.53 10.78
N ALA A 35 6.74 -6.07 9.58
CA ALA A 35 7.57 -5.26 8.71
C ALA A 35 7.16 -3.77 8.68
N LEU A 36 6.16 -3.36 9.48
CA LEU A 36 5.54 -2.02 9.43
C LEU A 36 5.17 -1.60 7.99
N SER A 37 4.90 -2.57 7.14
CA SER A 37 4.72 -2.41 5.70
C SER A 37 3.37 -1.80 5.36
N ARG A 38 2.32 -2.25 6.04
CA ARG A 38 0.96 -1.73 5.96
C ARG A 38 0.90 -0.35 6.58
N LEU A 39 1.58 -0.14 7.72
CA LEU A 39 1.68 1.19 8.33
C LEU A 39 2.37 2.20 7.40
N ARG A 40 3.50 1.82 6.79
CA ARG A 40 4.20 2.67 5.81
C ARG A 40 3.35 2.93 4.57
N MET A 41 2.62 1.92 4.09
CA MET A 41 1.68 2.10 2.98
C MET A 41 0.59 3.12 3.33
N GLY A 42 -0.05 2.98 4.49
CA GLY A 42 -1.06 3.91 4.98
C GLY A 42 -0.50 5.32 5.14
N ALA A 43 0.63 5.47 5.83
CA ALA A 43 1.31 6.75 5.99
C ALA A 43 1.65 7.41 4.65
N ARG A 44 2.07 6.63 3.65
CA ARG A 44 2.34 7.14 2.31
C ARG A 44 1.08 7.66 1.62
N VAL A 45 -0.03 6.93 1.72
CA VAL A 45 -1.33 7.38 1.18
C VAL A 45 -1.74 8.68 1.86
N THR A 46 -1.72 8.74 3.19
CA THR A 46 -2.09 9.93 3.97
C THR A 46 -1.21 11.13 3.63
N LEU A 47 0.11 10.95 3.60
CA LEU A 47 1.04 12.02 3.24
C LEU A 47 0.81 12.52 1.81
N THR A 48 0.53 11.61 0.88
CA THR A 48 0.22 11.97 -0.51
C THR A 48 -1.08 12.77 -0.60
N LEU A 49 -2.15 12.30 0.05
CA LEU A 49 -3.42 13.04 0.12
C LEU A 49 -3.24 14.43 0.73
N MET A 50 -2.53 14.54 1.86
CA MET A 50 -2.27 15.82 2.51
C MET A 50 -1.45 16.75 1.61
N ALA A 51 -0.36 16.27 1.02
CA ALA A 51 0.51 17.08 0.18
C ALA A 51 -0.19 17.57 -1.09
N VAL A 52 -0.92 16.68 -1.79
CA VAL A 52 -1.67 17.08 -2.98
C VAL A 52 -2.83 17.99 -2.60
N GLY A 53 -3.56 17.68 -1.52
CA GLY A 53 -4.65 18.50 -1.02
C GLY A 53 -4.21 19.93 -0.66
N LEU A 54 -3.11 20.08 0.08
CA LEU A 54 -2.52 21.39 0.39
C LEU A 54 -2.07 22.13 -0.87
N ALA A 55 -1.47 21.43 -1.83
CA ALA A 55 -1.05 22.03 -3.09
C ALA A 55 -2.25 22.52 -3.91
N LEU A 56 -3.36 21.77 -3.95
CA LEU A 56 -4.60 22.21 -4.60
C LEU A 56 -5.30 23.34 -3.86
N ILE A 57 -5.30 23.34 -2.53
CA ILE A 57 -5.82 24.47 -1.73
C ILE A 57 -5.04 25.74 -2.06
N GLY A 58 -3.71 25.65 -2.18
CA GLY A 58 -2.86 26.76 -2.63
C GLY A 58 -3.20 27.19 -4.05
N LEU A 59 -3.30 26.25 -5.00
CA LEU A 59 -3.66 26.53 -6.39
C LEU A 59 -5.06 27.15 -6.52
N HIS A 60 -6.02 26.72 -5.69
CA HIS A 60 -7.38 27.23 -5.66
C HIS A 60 -7.44 28.73 -5.32
N ARG A 61 -6.43 29.26 -4.62
CA ARG A 61 -6.32 30.71 -4.37
C ARG A 61 -5.94 31.51 -5.62
N LEU A 62 -5.35 30.86 -6.62
CA LEU A 62 -4.92 31.48 -7.87
C LEU A 62 -5.93 31.27 -8.99
N ILE A 63 -6.48 30.05 -9.08
CA ILE A 63 -7.42 29.63 -10.11
C ILE A 63 -8.54 28.85 -9.42
N PRO A 64 -9.83 29.25 -9.56
CA PRO A 64 -10.93 28.52 -8.95
C PRO A 64 -10.96 27.08 -9.50
N LEU A 65 -10.83 26.11 -8.59
CA LEU A 65 -10.87 24.69 -8.93
C LEU A 65 -12.28 24.12 -8.69
N PRO A 66 -12.82 23.33 -9.63
CA PRO A 66 -14.11 22.66 -9.47
C PRO A 66 -14.03 21.53 -8.44
N ILE A 67 -15.18 21.14 -7.88
CA ILE A 67 -15.25 20.01 -6.94
C ILE A 67 -14.74 18.69 -7.55
N ALA A 68 -14.89 18.53 -8.88
CA ALA A 68 -14.37 17.39 -9.63
C ALA A 68 -12.84 17.26 -9.54
N ALA A 69 -12.11 18.38 -9.49
CA ALA A 69 -10.66 18.35 -9.33
C ALA A 69 -10.27 17.72 -7.98
N TYR A 70 -10.94 18.11 -6.88
CA TYR A 70 -10.69 17.53 -5.55
C TYR A 70 -11.07 16.05 -5.47
N SER A 71 -12.14 15.62 -6.14
CA SER A 71 -12.49 14.20 -6.22
C SER A 71 -11.41 13.38 -6.96
N VAL A 72 -10.97 13.88 -8.11
CA VAL A 72 -9.90 13.26 -8.90
C VAL A 72 -8.57 13.26 -8.12
N MET A 73 -8.30 14.27 -7.31
CA MET A 73 -7.16 14.29 -6.40
C MET A 73 -7.17 13.11 -5.44
N VAL A 74 -8.29 12.87 -4.75
CA VAL A 74 -8.41 11.76 -3.80
C VAL A 74 -8.20 10.43 -4.51
N ILE A 75 -8.86 10.23 -5.66
CA ILE A 75 -8.75 9.02 -6.47
C ILE A 75 -7.29 8.78 -6.89
N THR A 76 -6.65 9.78 -7.50
CA THR A 76 -5.29 9.63 -8.05
C THR A 76 -4.24 9.43 -6.96
N ALA A 77 -4.36 10.13 -5.82
CA ALA A 77 -3.45 10.00 -4.68
C ALA A 77 -3.54 8.61 -4.03
N MET A 78 -4.76 8.11 -3.81
CA MET A 78 -4.98 6.79 -3.24
C MET A 78 -4.54 5.68 -4.20
N GLN A 79 -5.07 5.70 -5.43
CA GLN A 79 -4.83 4.61 -6.39
C GLN A 79 -3.38 4.56 -6.87
N GLY A 80 -2.71 5.73 -6.95
CA GLY A 80 -1.31 5.83 -7.32
C GLY A 80 -0.36 5.17 -6.33
N THR A 81 -0.82 4.93 -5.10
CA THR A 81 -0.10 4.22 -4.04
C THR A 81 -0.56 2.77 -3.89
N LEU A 82 -1.86 2.51 -3.99
CA LEU A 82 -2.45 1.20 -3.70
C LEU A 82 -2.43 0.22 -4.89
N VAL A 83 -2.69 0.73 -6.11
CA VAL A 83 -2.92 -0.13 -7.28
C VAL A 83 -1.68 -0.22 -8.17
N VAL A 84 -0.85 0.83 -8.22
CA VAL A 84 0.41 0.82 -8.98
C VAL A 84 1.47 0.01 -8.23
N ARG A 85 1.57 -1.27 -8.59
CA ARG A 85 2.42 -2.26 -7.91
C ARG A 85 3.61 -2.76 -8.72
N ASP A 86 3.99 -2.11 -9.84
CA ASP A 86 5.13 -2.55 -10.65
C ASP A 86 6.44 -2.71 -9.86
N ALA A 87 7.27 -3.67 -10.27
CA ALA A 87 8.51 -4.03 -9.60
C ALA A 87 9.57 -2.91 -9.61
N THR A 88 9.69 -2.19 -10.72
CA THR A 88 10.73 -1.15 -10.89
C THR A 88 10.14 0.26 -10.78
N SER A 89 10.94 1.22 -10.30
CA SER A 89 10.53 2.64 -10.20
C SER A 89 10.15 3.23 -11.57
N ARG A 90 10.86 2.84 -12.63
CA ARG A 90 10.55 3.26 -14.01
C ARG A 90 9.21 2.69 -14.48
N ALA A 91 8.96 1.39 -14.27
CA ALA A 91 7.68 0.79 -14.63
C ALA A 91 6.51 1.43 -13.87
N ARG A 92 6.68 1.72 -12.57
CA ARG A 92 5.68 2.42 -11.76
C ARG A 92 5.35 3.81 -12.32
N ALA A 93 6.37 4.56 -12.76
CA ALA A 93 6.16 5.88 -13.37
C ALA A 93 5.39 5.78 -14.68
N VAL A 94 5.73 4.80 -15.53
CA VAL A 94 5.04 4.54 -16.80
C VAL A 94 3.58 4.15 -16.56
N THR A 95 3.31 3.19 -15.67
CA THR A 95 1.94 2.79 -15.35
C THR A 95 1.14 3.95 -14.78
N ARG A 96 1.73 4.77 -13.91
CA ARG A 96 1.07 5.96 -13.37
C ARG A 96 0.74 6.99 -14.45
N LEU A 97 1.64 7.20 -15.42
CA LEU A 97 1.40 8.08 -16.55
C LEU A 97 0.22 7.58 -17.39
N TYR A 98 0.22 6.29 -17.77
CA TYR A 98 -0.90 5.70 -18.51
C TYR A 98 -2.20 5.75 -17.71
N SER A 99 -2.18 5.39 -16.43
CA SER A 99 -3.34 5.52 -15.53
C SER A 99 -3.86 6.95 -15.45
N GLY A 100 -2.98 7.95 -15.39
CA GLY A 100 -3.36 9.36 -15.39
C GLY A 100 -3.99 9.79 -16.71
N LEU A 101 -3.39 9.41 -17.84
CA LEU A 101 -3.93 9.71 -19.18
C LEU A 101 -5.28 9.04 -19.41
N THR A 102 -5.42 7.76 -19.07
CA THR A 102 -6.69 7.04 -19.19
C THR A 102 -7.74 7.60 -18.22
N GLY A 103 -7.35 7.96 -17.00
CA GLY A 103 -8.24 8.63 -16.04
C GLY A 103 -8.73 9.97 -16.55
N PHE A 104 -7.85 10.79 -17.12
CA PHE A 104 -8.23 12.05 -17.75
C PHE A 104 -9.19 11.84 -18.93
N ALA A 105 -8.87 10.91 -19.84
CA ALA A 105 -9.74 10.57 -20.95
C ALA A 105 -11.12 10.10 -20.48
N ALA A 106 -11.17 9.32 -19.39
CA ALA A 106 -12.41 8.86 -18.79
C ALA A 106 -13.29 10.01 -18.27
N VAL A 107 -12.69 11.00 -17.57
CA VAL A 107 -13.42 12.21 -17.14
C VAL A 107 -13.88 13.01 -18.35
N ALA A 108 -13.02 13.21 -19.35
CA ALA A 108 -13.37 13.99 -20.54
C ALA A 108 -14.54 13.37 -21.30
N VAL A 109 -14.56 12.04 -21.44
CA VAL A 109 -15.68 11.31 -22.04
C VAL A 109 -16.93 11.48 -21.19
N ALA A 110 -16.85 11.31 -19.86
CA ALA A 110 -18.00 11.50 -18.98
C ALA A 110 -18.56 12.93 -19.04
N THR A 111 -17.70 13.95 -19.10
CA THR A 111 -18.08 15.35 -19.29
C THR A 111 -18.79 15.57 -20.62
N LEU A 112 -18.30 14.96 -21.71
CA LEU A 112 -18.89 15.15 -23.03
C LEU A 112 -20.26 14.48 -23.17
N PHE A 113 -20.45 13.31 -22.54
CA PHE A 113 -21.72 12.56 -22.58
C PHE A 113 -22.70 12.90 -21.46
N SER A 114 -22.30 13.77 -20.52
CA SER A 114 -23.12 14.30 -19.43
C SER A 114 -24.54 14.76 -19.86
N PRO A 115 -24.75 15.42 -21.02
CA PRO A 115 -26.09 15.83 -21.45
C PRO A 115 -27.04 14.69 -21.85
N TRP A 116 -26.52 13.49 -22.15
CA TRP A 116 -27.30 12.35 -22.64
C TRP A 116 -27.19 11.18 -21.67
N SER A 117 -28.04 11.17 -20.63
CA SER A 117 -27.94 10.19 -19.53
C SER A 117 -27.89 8.73 -20.00
N ILE A 118 -28.73 8.34 -20.97
CA ILE A 118 -28.75 6.96 -21.51
C ILE A 118 -27.42 6.60 -22.20
N VAL A 119 -26.83 7.54 -22.94
CA VAL A 119 -25.54 7.32 -23.61
C VAL A 119 -24.43 7.26 -22.58
N SER A 120 -24.46 8.13 -21.58
CA SER A 120 -23.50 8.12 -20.46
C SER A 120 -23.55 6.80 -19.69
N ASP A 121 -24.72 6.22 -19.45
CA ASP A 121 -24.86 4.93 -18.78
C ASP A 121 -24.31 3.78 -19.63
N ALA A 122 -24.60 3.77 -20.94
CA ALA A 122 -24.05 2.77 -21.85
C ALA A 122 -22.51 2.85 -21.93
N VAL A 123 -21.96 4.07 -22.02
CA VAL A 123 -20.51 4.30 -22.03
C VAL A 123 -19.89 3.91 -20.68
N PHE A 124 -20.57 4.17 -19.55
CA PHE A 124 -20.12 3.73 -18.24
C PHE A 124 -19.96 2.20 -18.18
N VAL A 125 -20.97 1.45 -18.67
CA VAL A 125 -20.92 -0.01 -18.74
C VAL A 125 -19.75 -0.48 -19.61
N LEU A 126 -19.48 0.18 -20.74
CA LEU A 126 -18.31 -0.12 -21.58
C LEU A 126 -16.99 0.14 -20.84
N PHE A 127 -16.88 1.23 -20.06
CA PHE A 127 -15.72 1.51 -19.23
C PHE A 127 -15.53 0.46 -18.13
N VAL A 128 -16.61 0.02 -17.48
CA VAL A 128 -16.58 -1.05 -16.47
C VAL A 128 -16.08 -2.35 -17.12
N PHE A 129 -16.65 -2.74 -18.26
CA PHE A 129 -16.22 -3.92 -18.98
C PHE A 129 -14.74 -3.83 -19.38
N GLY A 130 -14.32 -2.69 -19.96
CA GLY A 130 -12.93 -2.45 -20.33
C GLY A 130 -11.97 -2.49 -19.14
N ALA A 131 -12.36 -1.91 -18.00
CA ALA A 131 -11.56 -1.93 -16.77
C ALA A 131 -11.40 -3.34 -16.20
N VAL A 132 -12.46 -4.15 -16.21
CA VAL A 132 -12.42 -5.56 -15.78
C VAL A 132 -11.60 -6.38 -16.77
N TYR A 133 -11.82 -6.20 -18.07
CA TYR A 133 -11.08 -6.89 -19.12
C TYR A 133 -9.58 -6.59 -19.05
N ALA A 134 -9.20 -5.35 -18.74
CA ALA A 134 -7.81 -4.94 -18.61
C ALA A 134 -7.06 -5.72 -17.52
N ARG A 135 -7.75 -6.29 -16.52
CA ARG A 135 -7.12 -7.12 -15.47
C ARG A 135 -6.37 -8.33 -16.04
N LYS A 136 -6.72 -8.81 -17.23
CA LYS A 136 -6.00 -9.90 -17.91
C LYS A 136 -4.53 -9.54 -18.21
N TYR A 137 -4.20 -8.25 -18.32
CA TYR A 137 -2.83 -7.76 -18.53
C TYR A 137 -2.05 -7.58 -17.21
N GLY A 138 -2.47 -8.28 -16.15
CA GLY A 138 -1.82 -8.30 -14.84
C GLY A 138 -1.97 -6.99 -14.06
N ALA A 139 -0.99 -6.72 -13.18
CA ALA A 139 -1.04 -5.59 -12.25
C ALA A 139 -1.15 -4.22 -12.95
N ARG A 140 -0.54 -4.06 -14.12
CA ARG A 140 -0.61 -2.81 -14.91
C ARG A 140 -2.01 -2.56 -15.45
N GLY A 141 -2.59 -3.57 -16.08
CA GLY A 141 -3.94 -3.47 -16.62
C GLY A 141 -4.99 -3.23 -15.53
N ASN A 142 -4.84 -3.87 -14.37
CA ASN A 142 -5.67 -3.59 -13.20
C ASN A 142 -5.55 -2.13 -12.72
N ALA A 143 -4.33 -1.58 -12.69
CA ALA A 143 -4.11 -0.18 -12.32
C ALA A 143 -4.74 0.81 -13.30
N ILE A 144 -4.53 0.62 -14.61
CA ILE A 144 -5.11 1.48 -15.64
C ILE A 144 -6.65 1.40 -15.60
N GLY A 145 -7.21 0.19 -15.54
CA GLY A 145 -8.65 -0.02 -15.49
C GLY A 145 -9.31 0.59 -14.25
N MET A 146 -8.72 0.41 -13.07
CA MET A 146 -9.26 0.96 -11.82
C MET A 146 -9.23 2.50 -11.82
N PHE A 147 -8.17 3.11 -12.35
CA PHE A 147 -8.11 4.57 -12.52
C PHE A 147 -9.18 5.06 -13.50
N ALA A 148 -9.29 4.43 -14.67
CA ALA A 148 -10.27 4.78 -15.70
C ALA A 148 -11.70 4.74 -15.13
N PHE A 149 -12.05 3.66 -14.44
CA PHE A 149 -13.35 3.48 -13.81
C PHE A 149 -13.66 4.56 -12.76
N MET A 150 -12.75 4.78 -11.80
CA MET A 150 -12.98 5.74 -10.72
C MET A 150 -13.05 7.18 -11.25
N CYS A 151 -12.22 7.51 -12.23
CA CYS A 151 -12.23 8.83 -12.86
C CYS A 151 -13.49 9.04 -13.72
N TYR A 152 -13.93 8.05 -14.50
CA TYR A 152 -15.22 8.12 -15.20
C TYR A 152 -16.34 8.36 -14.21
N PHE A 153 -16.41 7.56 -13.13
CA PHE A 153 -17.44 7.67 -12.11
C PHE A 153 -17.47 9.07 -11.48
N ALA A 154 -16.31 9.63 -11.15
CA ALA A 154 -16.22 10.99 -10.64
C ALA A 154 -16.72 12.03 -11.65
N GLY A 155 -16.39 11.90 -12.94
CA GLY A 155 -16.88 12.78 -14.00
C GLY A 155 -18.39 12.66 -14.19
N ALA A 156 -18.91 11.44 -14.26
CA ALA A 156 -20.34 11.17 -14.45
C ALA A 156 -21.18 11.62 -13.24
N TYR A 157 -20.63 11.54 -12.02
CA TYR A 157 -21.35 11.96 -10.82
C TYR A 157 -21.30 13.47 -10.59
N LEU A 158 -20.14 14.10 -10.81
CA LEU A 158 -19.93 15.53 -10.51
C LEU A 158 -20.22 16.45 -11.68
N HIS A 159 -20.46 15.91 -12.87
CA HIS A 159 -20.84 16.63 -14.09
C HIS A 159 -19.95 17.87 -14.35
N PRO A 160 -18.61 17.76 -14.35
CA PRO A 160 -17.74 18.91 -14.58
C PRO A 160 -17.93 19.45 -15.99
N SER A 161 -17.76 20.76 -16.15
CA SER A 161 -17.85 21.43 -17.45
C SER A 161 -16.61 21.17 -18.31
N ILE A 162 -16.67 21.49 -19.62
CA ILE A 162 -15.51 21.34 -20.52
C ILE A 162 -14.36 22.27 -20.09
N ALA A 163 -14.67 23.46 -19.55
CA ALA A 163 -13.68 24.40 -19.04
C ALA A 163 -12.90 23.84 -17.83
N ASP A 164 -13.52 22.94 -17.07
CA ASP A 164 -12.93 22.32 -15.89
C ASP A 164 -11.85 21.28 -16.24
N LEU A 165 -11.83 20.75 -17.47
CA LEU A 165 -10.92 19.68 -17.88
C LEU A 165 -9.44 20.09 -17.71
N ALA A 166 -9.10 21.35 -17.98
CA ALA A 166 -7.74 21.85 -17.77
C ALA A 166 -7.31 21.76 -16.29
N SER A 167 -8.20 22.13 -15.38
CA SER A 167 -7.95 22.06 -13.93
C SER A 167 -7.83 20.61 -13.44
N ILE A 168 -8.60 19.69 -14.04
CA ILE A 168 -8.56 18.25 -13.74
C ILE A 168 -7.26 17.63 -14.25
N ALA A 169 -6.82 17.99 -15.46
CA ALA A 169 -5.53 17.56 -16.00
C ALA A 169 -4.37 18.02 -15.11
N LEU A 170 -4.37 19.29 -14.69
CA LEU A 170 -3.39 19.83 -13.74
C LEU A 170 -3.38 19.05 -12.42
N THR A 171 -4.57 18.71 -11.91
CA THR A 171 -4.71 17.92 -10.68
C THR A 171 -4.11 16.53 -10.82
N ILE A 172 -4.38 15.82 -11.92
CA ILE A 172 -3.81 14.49 -12.19
C ILE A 172 -2.27 14.58 -12.28
N MET A 173 -1.74 15.58 -12.98
CA MET A 173 -0.30 15.79 -13.11
C MET A 173 0.36 16.07 -11.75
N LEU A 174 -0.20 17.02 -10.98
CA LEU A 174 0.32 17.41 -9.68
C LEU A 174 0.29 16.23 -8.69
N SER A 175 -0.82 15.50 -8.65
CA SER A 175 -0.95 14.27 -7.88
C SER A 175 0.10 13.24 -8.26
N GLY A 176 0.32 13.04 -9.55
CA GLY A 176 1.33 12.11 -10.07
C GLY A 176 2.76 12.45 -9.64
N ILE A 177 3.13 13.73 -9.72
CA ILE A 177 4.45 14.27 -9.34
C ILE A 177 4.67 14.14 -7.83
N ILE A 178 3.71 14.62 -7.02
CA ILE A 178 3.81 14.57 -5.55
C ILE A 178 3.86 13.11 -5.06
N ALA A 179 2.98 12.25 -5.58
CA ALA A 179 3.00 10.83 -5.25
C ALA A 179 4.30 10.14 -5.69
N HIS A 180 5.00 10.66 -6.71
CA HIS A 180 6.28 10.13 -7.15
C HIS A 180 7.39 10.58 -6.19
N GLY A 181 7.40 11.86 -5.85
CA GLY A 181 8.35 12.44 -4.90
C GLY A 181 8.24 11.79 -3.51
N ILE A 182 7.02 11.64 -2.99
CA ILE A 182 6.79 10.99 -1.70
C ILE A 182 7.26 9.54 -1.71
N ARG A 183 6.92 8.78 -2.76
CA ARG A 183 7.25 7.36 -2.83
C ARG A 183 8.74 7.08 -3.03
N ASN A 184 9.50 8.04 -3.57
CA ASN A 184 10.91 7.86 -3.87
C ASN A 184 11.85 8.57 -2.89
N TYR A 185 11.44 9.71 -2.32
CA TYR A 185 12.31 10.54 -1.48
C TYR A 185 11.84 10.64 -0.01
N VAL A 186 10.54 10.79 0.24
CA VAL A 186 10.04 11.00 1.63
C VAL A 186 9.87 9.68 2.37
N LEU A 187 9.16 8.74 1.75
CA LEU A 187 8.89 7.41 2.31
C LEU A 187 9.28 6.32 1.28
N PRO A 188 10.58 6.19 0.99
CA PRO A 188 11.10 5.37 -0.11
C PRO A 188 10.63 3.92 0.00
N GLU A 189 10.10 3.38 -1.09
CA GLU A 189 9.72 1.97 -1.16
C GLU A 189 10.93 1.09 -1.48
N ARG A 190 11.43 0.37 -0.46
CA ARG A 190 12.61 -0.49 -0.56
C ARG A 190 12.20 -1.95 -0.48
N ARG A 191 11.48 -2.44 -1.51
CA ARG A 191 10.89 -3.79 -1.53
C ARG A 191 11.86 -4.91 -1.18
N GLU A 192 13.10 -4.82 -1.65
CA GLU A 192 14.13 -5.82 -1.37
C GLU A 192 14.55 -5.84 0.11
N GLN A 193 14.67 -4.66 0.73
CA GLN A 193 14.96 -4.55 2.16
C GLN A 193 13.77 -4.99 3.01
N ASP A 194 12.55 -4.64 2.57
CA ASP A 194 11.31 -5.05 3.24
C ASP A 194 11.13 -6.56 3.21
N PHE A 195 11.38 -7.21 2.06
CA PHE A 195 11.37 -8.66 1.94
C PHE A 195 12.41 -9.33 2.86
N ARG A 196 13.65 -8.83 2.86
CA ARG A 196 14.71 -9.36 3.75
C ARG A 196 14.34 -9.23 5.22
N HIS A 197 13.76 -8.10 5.63
CA HIS A 197 13.30 -7.91 7.01
C HIS A 197 12.16 -8.87 7.37
N THR A 198 11.22 -9.11 6.45
CA THR A 198 10.14 -10.09 6.67
C THR A 198 10.69 -11.50 6.81
N ILE A 199 11.65 -11.92 5.98
CA ILE A 199 12.28 -13.26 6.10
C ILE A 199 13.04 -13.41 7.43
N VAL A 200 13.79 -12.39 7.85
CA VAL A 200 14.48 -12.41 9.16
C VAL A 200 13.48 -12.48 10.31
N ALA A 201 12.36 -11.73 10.24
CA ALA A 201 11.31 -11.77 11.24
C ALA A 201 10.61 -13.14 11.30
N ILE A 202 10.39 -13.80 10.16
CA ILE A 202 9.87 -15.17 10.09
C ILE A 202 10.85 -16.13 10.79
N GLY A 203 12.14 -16.06 10.49
CA GLY A 203 13.17 -16.90 11.11
C GLY A 203 13.23 -16.74 12.64
N GLN A 204 13.15 -15.51 13.15
CA GLN A 204 13.11 -15.23 14.60
C GLN A 204 11.84 -15.79 15.27
N ARG A 205 10.69 -15.73 14.59
CA ARG A 205 9.42 -16.26 15.10
C ARG A 205 9.42 -17.79 15.15
N LEU A 206 9.94 -18.46 14.11
CA LEU A 206 10.12 -19.92 14.11
C LEU A 206 11.05 -20.38 15.24
N ALA A 207 12.15 -19.67 15.47
CA ALA A 207 13.05 -19.96 16.59
C ALA A 207 12.32 -19.87 17.94
N THR A 208 11.47 -18.86 18.12
CA THR A 208 10.68 -18.66 19.34
C THR A 208 9.62 -19.75 19.53
N GLN A 209 8.91 -20.15 18.47
CA GLN A 209 7.96 -21.26 18.50
C GLN A 209 8.67 -22.57 18.86
N SER A 210 9.83 -22.86 18.27
CA SER A 210 10.61 -24.07 18.59
C SER A 210 11.03 -24.12 20.07
N ALA A 211 11.36 -22.97 20.66
CA ALA A 211 11.71 -22.88 22.08
C ALA A 211 10.50 -23.12 22.99
N LEU A 212 9.31 -22.60 22.63
CA LEU A 212 8.06 -22.84 23.36
C LEU A 212 7.63 -24.31 23.29
N LEU A 213 7.73 -24.94 22.11
CA LEU A 213 7.45 -26.37 21.94
C LEU A 213 8.39 -27.23 22.80
N LYS A 214 9.70 -26.94 22.78
CA LYS A 214 10.70 -27.63 23.62
C LYS A 214 10.43 -27.45 25.10
N ALA A 215 10.03 -26.25 25.54
CA ALA A 215 9.68 -25.98 26.92
C ALA A 215 8.40 -26.71 27.37
N GLY A 216 7.38 -26.79 26.50
CA GLY A 216 6.15 -27.55 26.74
C GLY A 216 6.40 -29.05 26.80
N ALA A 217 7.26 -29.58 25.93
CA ALA A 217 7.68 -30.99 25.97
C ALA A 217 8.45 -31.33 27.25
N ALA A 218 9.29 -30.43 27.76
CA ALA A 218 10.10 -30.66 28.95
C ALA A 218 9.34 -30.46 30.29
N ARG A 219 8.38 -29.51 30.34
CA ARG A 219 7.71 -29.10 31.58
C ARG A 219 6.23 -29.51 31.66
N GLY A 220 5.69 -30.11 30.61
CA GLY A 220 4.28 -30.46 30.49
C GLY A 220 3.43 -29.30 29.94
N TRP A 221 2.34 -29.66 29.26
CA TRP A 221 1.46 -28.72 28.60
C TRP A 221 0.40 -28.16 29.54
N THR A 222 0.32 -26.84 29.64
CA THR A 222 -0.80 -26.13 30.28
C THR A 222 -1.76 -25.56 29.23
N ALA A 223 -3.03 -25.33 29.60
CA ALA A 223 -4.01 -24.69 28.72
C ALA A 223 -3.61 -23.26 28.28
N ALA A 224 -2.76 -22.58 29.07
CA ALA A 224 -2.18 -21.29 28.70
C ALA A 224 -1.07 -21.46 27.65
N SER A 225 -0.15 -22.41 27.86
CA SER A 225 0.93 -22.69 26.89
C SER A 225 0.41 -23.18 25.53
N ARG A 226 -0.66 -23.99 25.50
CA ARG A 226 -1.32 -24.40 24.25
C ARG A 226 -1.92 -23.22 23.50
N ARG A 227 -2.62 -22.32 24.20
CA ARG A 227 -3.20 -21.10 23.59
C ARG A 227 -2.12 -20.16 23.04
N GLU A 228 -0.99 -20.05 23.73
CA GLU A 228 0.13 -19.24 23.24
C GLU A 228 0.75 -19.83 21.97
N VAL A 229 0.94 -21.15 21.90
CA VAL A 229 1.44 -21.82 20.67
C VAL A 229 0.49 -21.61 19.50
N LEU A 230 -0.82 -21.79 19.69
CA LEU A 230 -1.83 -21.57 18.64
C LEU A 230 -1.84 -20.10 18.16
N ARG A 231 -1.74 -19.13 19.07
CA ARG A 231 -1.61 -17.71 18.70
C ARG A 231 -0.34 -17.41 17.91
N GLN A 232 0.77 -18.07 18.23
CA GLN A 232 2.02 -17.90 17.48
C GLN A 232 1.92 -18.54 16.09
N GLN A 233 1.19 -19.65 15.94
CA GLN A 233 0.93 -20.31 14.65
C GLN A 233 0.11 -19.40 13.71
N GLU A 234 -1.00 -18.82 14.17
CA GLU A 234 -1.78 -17.82 13.40
C GLU A 234 -0.89 -16.64 12.95
N ARG A 235 -0.05 -16.13 13.86
CA ARG A 235 0.88 -15.02 13.58
C ARG A 235 2.01 -15.37 12.61
N ILE A 236 2.36 -16.65 12.48
CA ILE A 236 3.33 -17.13 11.49
C ILE A 236 2.65 -17.21 10.11
N GLY A 237 1.42 -17.74 10.05
CA GLY A 237 0.60 -17.72 8.83
C GLY A 237 0.44 -16.31 8.26
N ASP A 238 0.08 -15.33 9.09
CA ASP A 238 -0.03 -13.93 8.68
C ASP A 238 1.29 -13.33 8.17
N ALA A 239 2.41 -13.71 8.78
CA ALA A 239 3.74 -13.25 8.36
C ALA A 239 4.16 -13.87 7.02
N ILE A 240 3.85 -15.16 6.80
CA ILE A 240 4.10 -15.87 5.53
C ILE A 240 3.26 -15.24 4.40
N LEU A 241 1.96 -15.04 4.62
CA LEU A 241 1.08 -14.38 3.64
C LEU A 241 1.55 -12.95 3.30
N THR A 242 2.09 -12.25 4.29
CA THR A 242 2.68 -10.92 4.08
C THR A 242 3.99 -11.01 3.27
N ALA A 243 4.81 -12.03 3.50
CA ALA A 243 6.04 -12.28 2.72
C ALA A 243 5.74 -12.65 1.25
N GLU A 244 4.74 -13.50 1.02
CA GLU A 244 4.27 -13.81 -0.33
C GLU A 244 3.81 -12.54 -1.07
N GLY A 245 3.14 -11.62 -0.36
CA GLY A 245 2.74 -10.33 -0.91
C GLY A 245 3.89 -9.43 -1.38
N PHE A 246 5.13 -9.68 -0.95
CA PHE A 246 6.32 -8.96 -1.41
C PHE A 246 7.06 -9.64 -2.56
N LEU A 247 6.72 -10.90 -2.88
CA LEU A 247 7.35 -11.60 -4.00
C LEU A 247 7.11 -10.80 -5.29
N PRO A 248 8.16 -10.52 -6.08
CA PRO A 248 7.97 -9.89 -7.37
C PRO A 248 7.11 -10.80 -8.26
N PRO A 249 6.25 -10.24 -9.14
CA PRO A 249 5.62 -11.04 -10.17
C PRO A 249 6.69 -11.75 -11.00
N ILE A 250 6.42 -13.00 -11.39
CA ILE A 250 7.35 -13.89 -12.09
C ILE A 250 8.10 -13.09 -13.18
N PRO A 251 9.40 -12.86 -13.00
CA PRO A 251 10.17 -12.03 -13.92
C PRO A 251 10.36 -12.76 -15.25
N SER A 252 10.47 -12.02 -16.36
CA SER A 252 10.67 -12.62 -17.69
C SER A 252 12.07 -13.22 -17.91
N ASP A 253 12.94 -13.13 -16.91
CA ASP A 253 14.29 -13.68 -16.92
C ASP A 253 14.26 -15.06 -16.26
N ALA A 254 14.57 -16.09 -17.04
CA ALA A 254 14.46 -17.50 -16.65
C ALA A 254 15.22 -17.82 -15.34
N HIS A 255 16.36 -17.19 -15.09
CA HIS A 255 17.13 -17.42 -13.86
C HIS A 255 16.44 -16.83 -12.62
N ARG A 256 15.88 -15.62 -12.74
CA ARG A 256 15.11 -15.00 -11.66
C ARG A 256 13.75 -15.64 -11.47
N GLU A 257 13.14 -16.15 -12.54
CA GLU A 257 11.89 -16.92 -12.49
C GLU A 257 12.06 -18.21 -11.70
N ALA A 258 13.12 -18.97 -11.95
CA ALA A 258 13.45 -20.17 -11.18
C ALA A 258 13.64 -19.85 -9.68
N ALA A 259 14.41 -18.81 -9.36
CA ALA A 259 14.66 -18.40 -7.98
C ALA A 259 13.38 -17.93 -7.25
N VAL A 260 12.50 -17.16 -7.92
CA VAL A 260 11.21 -16.74 -7.34
C VAL A 260 10.31 -17.95 -7.11
N ARG A 261 10.29 -18.91 -8.05
CA ARG A 261 9.48 -20.12 -7.96
C ARG A 261 9.94 -21.04 -6.83
N GLU A 262 11.24 -21.25 -6.68
CA GLU A 262 11.81 -21.99 -5.54
C GLU A 262 11.45 -21.33 -4.20
N LEU A 263 11.50 -20.00 -4.14
CA LEU A 263 11.15 -19.26 -2.93
C LEU A 263 9.66 -19.35 -2.59
N THR A 264 8.78 -19.31 -3.60
CA THR A 264 7.34 -19.55 -3.43
C THR A 264 7.07 -20.97 -2.93
N ILE A 265 7.73 -21.98 -3.51
CA ILE A 265 7.59 -23.38 -3.08
C ILE A 265 8.07 -23.52 -1.63
N ALA A 266 9.23 -22.95 -1.29
CA ALA A 266 9.75 -23.02 0.08
C ALA A 266 8.85 -22.31 1.10
N LEU A 267 8.22 -21.18 0.75
CA LEU A 267 7.25 -20.49 1.61
C LEU A 267 5.96 -21.31 1.77
N PHE A 268 5.49 -21.94 0.71
CA PHE A 268 4.32 -22.81 0.73
C PHE A 268 4.57 -24.07 1.57
N ASP A 269 5.72 -24.71 1.40
CA ASP A 269 6.14 -25.86 2.23
C ASP A 269 6.28 -25.47 3.69
N LEU A 270 6.79 -24.26 3.98
CA LEU A 270 6.86 -23.73 5.34
C LEU A 270 5.46 -23.48 5.92
N HIS A 271 4.53 -22.97 5.11
CA HIS A 271 3.15 -22.78 5.53
C HIS A 271 2.48 -24.12 5.86
N LEU A 272 2.62 -25.11 4.98
CA LEU A 272 2.13 -26.48 5.21
C LEU A 272 2.76 -27.13 6.45
N ALA A 273 4.07 -26.97 6.64
CA ALA A 273 4.77 -27.46 7.82
C ALA A 273 4.29 -26.78 9.11
N SER A 274 3.88 -25.50 9.01
CA SER A 274 3.32 -24.77 10.15
C SER A 274 1.88 -25.16 10.49
N GLU A 275 1.07 -25.60 9.52
CA GLU A 275 -0.31 -26.06 9.76
C GLU A 275 -0.39 -27.50 10.27
N THR A 276 0.61 -28.32 9.96
CA THR A 276 0.64 -29.75 10.29
C THR A 276 1.38 -30.10 11.60
N ALA A 277 2.07 -29.14 12.21
CA ALA A 277 2.81 -29.27 13.47
C ALA A 277 1.98 -28.92 14.72
#